data_AF-A0A2X6J0G5-F1
#
_entry.id   AF-A0A2X6J0G5-F1
#
_cell.length_a   1.000
_cell.length_b   1.000
_cell.length_c   1.000
_cell.angle_alpha   90.00
_cell.angle_beta   90.00
_cell.angle_gamma   90.00
#
_symmetry.space_group_name_H-M   'P 1'
#
loop_
_entity.id
_entity.type
_entity.pdbx_description
1 polymer ?
#
loop_
_entity_poly.entity_id
_entity_poly.type
_entity_poly.pdbx_seq_one_letter_code
_entity_poly.pdbx_strand_id
1 'polypeptide(L)'
;MLMANDNAYAEEDLILSDFIGKWERWTQKREELYASLVRKGVNIETAQSGDMTVVSVGLHGVSVSAINHEPYVALSESMVRLVKFLKYTEANNVIIGKKNIPFSSAFYWMMKGLDARRTSWPKGSYISMFRGSIGSKEKLFEFLPEEAFDIVEGCDVMVMPRLVMMNGDLQAQTDWFATGVDIIATDWEAF
;
A
#
# COMPACT_ATOMS: atom_id res chain seq x y z
N MET A 1 -17.80 -21.51 -36.82
CA MET A 1 -18.54 -20.83 -35.75
C MET A 1 -17.69 -20.95 -34.49
N LEU A 2 -16.91 -19.91 -34.17
CA LEU A 2 -16.08 -19.89 -32.97
C LEU A 2 -17.02 -19.76 -31.77
N MET A 3 -17.08 -20.79 -30.91
CA MET A 3 -17.78 -20.68 -29.64
C MET A 3 -17.01 -19.67 -28.78
N ALA A 4 -17.66 -18.56 -28.44
CA ALA A 4 -17.16 -17.64 -27.44
C ALA A 4 -16.98 -18.43 -26.14
N ASN A 5 -15.80 -18.31 -25.54
CA ASN A 5 -15.46 -19.02 -24.32
C ASN A 5 -16.20 -18.32 -23.16
N ASP A 6 -17.46 -18.70 -22.91
CA ASP A 6 -18.34 -18.17 -21.83
C ASP A 6 -17.76 -18.35 -20.40
N ASN A 7 -16.56 -18.94 -20.29
CA ASN A 7 -15.79 -19.16 -19.08
C ASN A 7 -14.60 -18.20 -18.88
N ALA A 8 -14.36 -17.25 -19.79
CA ALA A 8 -13.31 -16.25 -19.57
C ALA A 8 -13.73 -15.28 -18.45
N TYR A 9 -12.84 -15.06 -17.47
CA TYR A 9 -13.02 -14.01 -16.47
C TYR A 9 -12.89 -12.64 -17.14
N ALA A 10 -13.72 -11.69 -16.73
CA ALA A 10 -13.55 -10.30 -17.10
C ALA A 10 -12.24 -9.75 -16.50
N GLU A 11 -11.66 -8.72 -17.12
CA GLU A 11 -10.41 -8.11 -16.64
C GLU A 11 -10.54 -7.64 -15.19
N GLU A 12 -11.69 -7.06 -14.86
CA GLU A 12 -12.05 -6.59 -13.52
C GLU A 12 -12.02 -7.74 -12.50
N ASP A 13 -12.58 -8.90 -12.85
CA ASP A 13 -12.59 -10.07 -11.98
C ASP A 13 -11.17 -10.58 -11.73
N LEU A 14 -10.32 -10.60 -12.77
CA LEU A 14 -8.91 -11.01 -12.63
C LEU A 14 -8.16 -10.07 -11.68
N ILE A 15 -8.37 -8.76 -11.79
CA ILE A 15 -7.73 -7.74 -10.93
C ILE A 15 -8.18 -7.89 -9.49
N LEU A 16 -9.50 -8.05 -9.26
CA LEU A 16 -10.06 -8.24 -7.93
C LEU A 16 -9.58 -9.57 -7.32
N SER A 17 -9.51 -10.63 -8.12
CA SER A 17 -9.02 -11.93 -7.70
C SER A 17 -7.57 -11.92 -7.26
N ASP A 18 -6.70 -11.22 -8.00
CA ASP A 18 -5.30 -11.05 -7.63
C ASP A 18 -5.15 -10.30 -6.29
N PHE A 19 -5.89 -9.20 -6.10
CA PHE A 19 -5.87 -8.44 -4.84
C PHE A 19 -6.43 -9.24 -3.65
N ILE A 20 -7.57 -9.90 -3.84
CA ILE A 20 -8.23 -10.69 -2.79
C ILE A 20 -7.43 -11.98 -2.50
N GLY A 21 -6.70 -12.51 -3.49
CA GLY A 21 -5.98 -13.78 -3.41
C GLY A 21 -6.89 -14.99 -3.63
N LYS A 22 -8.01 -14.81 -4.36
CA LYS A 22 -8.97 -15.87 -4.66
C LYS A 22 -9.63 -15.65 -6.03
N TRP A 23 -9.54 -16.66 -6.89
CA TRP A 23 -10.07 -16.65 -8.27
C TRP A 23 -11.59 -16.86 -8.31
N GLU A 24 -12.34 -15.79 -8.63
CA GLU A 24 -13.81 -15.75 -8.59
C GLU A 24 -14.36 -14.66 -9.52
N ARG A 25 -15.65 -14.74 -9.90
CA ARG A 25 -16.34 -13.69 -10.67
C ARG A 25 -16.83 -12.58 -9.73
N TRP A 26 -15.89 -11.84 -9.16
CA TRP A 26 -16.11 -10.86 -8.12
C TRP A 26 -17.14 -9.78 -8.45
N THR A 27 -17.18 -9.32 -9.70
CA THR A 27 -18.15 -8.31 -10.19
C THR A 27 -19.62 -8.76 -10.06
N GLN A 28 -19.86 -10.07 -9.96
CA GLN A 28 -21.20 -10.65 -9.79
C GLN A 28 -21.49 -11.00 -8.32
N LYS A 29 -20.49 -10.93 -7.44
CA LYS A 29 -20.52 -11.44 -6.07
C LYS A 29 -20.72 -10.34 -5.03
N ARG A 30 -21.82 -9.59 -5.14
CA ARG A 30 -22.19 -8.41 -4.33
C ARG A 30 -21.67 -8.41 -2.88
N GLU A 31 -22.33 -9.14 -1.98
CA GLU A 31 -22.00 -9.14 -0.55
C GLU A 31 -20.65 -9.82 -0.25
N GLU A 32 -20.32 -10.88 -0.98
CA GLU A 32 -19.06 -11.60 -0.83
C GLU A 32 -17.85 -10.71 -1.19
N LEU A 33 -17.97 -9.87 -2.21
CA LEU A 33 -16.97 -8.89 -2.61
C LEU A 33 -16.74 -7.89 -1.48
N TYR A 34 -17.81 -7.25 -1.00
CA TYR A 34 -17.72 -6.31 0.12
C TYR A 34 -17.03 -6.93 1.35
N ALA A 35 -17.49 -8.11 1.76
CA ALA A 35 -16.92 -8.81 2.91
C ALA A 35 -15.45 -9.22 2.71
N SER A 36 -15.04 -9.49 1.47
CA SER A 36 -13.65 -9.84 1.15
C SER A 36 -12.74 -8.61 1.15
N LEU A 37 -13.22 -7.48 0.65
CA LEU A 37 -12.49 -6.20 0.66
C LEU A 37 -12.31 -5.66 2.07
N VAL A 38 -13.35 -5.67 2.91
CA VAL A 38 -13.24 -5.25 4.32
C VAL A 38 -12.25 -6.13 5.08
N ARG A 39 -12.23 -7.45 4.82
CA ARG A 39 -11.22 -8.36 5.41
C ARG A 39 -9.79 -8.07 4.96
N LYS A 40 -9.61 -7.43 3.81
CA LYS A 40 -8.31 -6.93 3.33
C LYS A 40 -7.96 -5.54 3.89
N GLY A 41 -8.79 -4.99 4.78
CA GLY A 41 -8.59 -3.68 5.40
C GLY A 41 -8.93 -2.51 4.47
N VAL A 42 -9.73 -2.75 3.42
CA VAL A 42 -10.24 -1.67 2.56
C VAL A 42 -11.33 -0.92 3.32
N ASN A 43 -11.16 0.39 3.47
CA ASN A 43 -12.19 1.28 3.99
C ASN A 43 -13.18 1.58 2.87
N ILE A 44 -14.48 1.42 3.13
CA ILE A 44 -15.53 1.63 2.12
C ILE A 44 -16.52 2.64 2.67
N GLU A 45 -16.69 3.75 1.97
CA GLU A 45 -17.63 4.81 2.31
C GLU A 45 -18.64 4.96 1.17
N THR A 46 -19.91 5.15 1.53
CA THR A 46 -20.98 5.38 0.55
C THR A 46 -21.66 6.71 0.80
N ALA A 47 -21.98 7.40 -0.28
CA ALA A 47 -22.72 8.66 -0.25
C ALA A 47 -23.76 8.67 -1.37
N GLN A 48 -24.89 9.35 -1.14
CA GLN A 48 -25.90 9.55 -2.17
C GLN A 48 -25.58 10.80 -2.99
N SER A 49 -25.77 10.70 -4.30
CA SER A 49 -25.63 11.81 -5.25
C SER A 49 -26.80 11.77 -6.23
N GLY A 50 -27.92 12.36 -5.81
CA GLY A 50 -29.18 12.26 -6.55
C GLY A 50 -29.75 10.85 -6.46
N ASP A 51 -30.00 10.23 -7.61
CA ASP A 51 -30.45 8.84 -7.78
C ASP A 51 -29.30 7.85 -7.98
N MET A 52 -28.06 8.31 -7.84
CA MET A 52 -26.84 7.50 -7.92
C MET A 52 -26.18 7.37 -6.55
N THR A 53 -25.42 6.28 -6.38
CA THR A 53 -24.57 6.04 -5.22
C THR A 53 -23.11 6.26 -5.59
N VAL A 54 -22.43 7.09 -4.82
CA VAL A 54 -20.97 7.21 -4.84
C VAL A 54 -20.40 6.21 -3.85
N VAL A 55 -19.48 5.38 -4.31
CA VAL A 55 -18.73 4.47 -3.45
C VAL A 55 -17.26 4.86 -3.51
N SER A 56 -16.70 5.16 -2.34
CA SER A 56 -15.30 5.50 -2.15
C SER A 56 -14.61 4.35 -1.45
N VAL A 57 -13.54 3.81 -2.05
CA VAL A 57 -12.70 2.79 -1.43
C VAL A 57 -11.33 3.36 -1.10
N GLY A 58 -10.92 3.14 0.14
CA GLY A 58 -9.69 3.64 0.72
C GLY A 58 -8.74 2.52 1.14
N LEU A 59 -7.50 2.58 0.68
CA LEU A 59 -6.42 1.72 1.14
C LEU A 59 -5.10 2.49 1.14
N HIS A 60 -4.27 2.25 2.14
CA HIS A 60 -2.93 2.85 2.26
C HIS A 60 -2.92 4.39 2.14
N GLY A 61 -3.96 5.02 2.70
CA GLY A 61 -4.12 6.47 2.71
C GLY A 61 -4.48 7.06 1.36
N VAL A 62 -4.81 6.26 0.33
CA VAL A 62 -5.40 6.71 -0.93
C VAL A 62 -6.85 6.28 -0.97
N SER A 63 -7.71 7.16 -1.48
CA SER A 63 -9.13 6.88 -1.68
C SER A 63 -9.47 7.17 -3.14
N VAL A 64 -10.22 6.25 -3.75
CA VAL A 64 -10.71 6.35 -5.12
C VAL A 64 -12.21 6.09 -5.10
N SER A 65 -12.95 6.87 -5.86
CA SER A 65 -14.40 6.79 -5.92
C SER A 65 -14.90 6.47 -7.32
N ALA A 66 -16.05 5.81 -7.38
CA ALA A 66 -16.85 5.66 -8.58
C ALA A 66 -18.32 5.95 -8.24
N ILE A 67 -19.10 6.30 -9.26
CA ILE A 67 -20.51 6.65 -9.14
C ILE A 67 -21.33 5.76 -10.07
N ASN A 68 -22.39 5.14 -9.53
CA ASN A 68 -23.28 4.28 -10.30
C ASN A 68 -24.66 4.22 -9.63
N HIS A 69 -25.72 3.92 -10.39
CA HIS A 69 -27.03 3.62 -9.82
C HIS A 69 -27.00 2.37 -8.93
N GLU A 70 -26.15 1.40 -9.26
CA GLU A 70 -25.97 0.18 -8.50
C GLU A 70 -24.72 0.28 -7.60
N PRO A 71 -24.87 0.30 -6.26
CA PRO A 71 -23.74 0.49 -5.34
C PRO A 71 -22.62 -0.55 -5.50
N TYR A 72 -22.96 -1.79 -5.84
CA TYR A 72 -21.97 -2.85 -6.00
C TYR A 72 -21.14 -2.70 -7.28
N VAL A 73 -21.70 -2.08 -8.33
CA VAL A 73 -20.97 -1.74 -9.55
C VAL A 73 -20.01 -0.59 -9.26
N ALA A 74 -20.47 0.44 -8.55
CA ALA A 74 -19.59 1.51 -8.08
C ALA A 74 -18.47 0.98 -7.15
N LEU A 75 -18.77 -0.03 -6.31
CA LEU A 75 -17.77 -0.69 -5.47
C LEU A 75 -16.70 -1.42 -6.29
N SER A 76 -17.10 -2.25 -7.26
CA SER A 76 -16.14 -2.98 -8.08
C SER A 76 -15.29 -2.04 -8.94
N GLU A 77 -15.90 -1.02 -9.55
CA GLU A 77 -15.19 -0.03 -10.35
C GLU A 77 -14.17 0.76 -9.52
N SER A 78 -14.59 1.28 -8.36
CA SER A 78 -13.70 2.06 -7.48
C SER A 78 -12.53 1.21 -6.99
N MET A 79 -12.77 -0.07 -6.67
CA MET A 79 -11.71 -1.01 -6.26
C MET A 79 -10.77 -1.36 -7.40
N VAL A 80 -11.26 -1.67 -8.60
CA VAL A 80 -10.41 -1.95 -9.76
C VAL A 80 -9.52 -0.74 -10.07
N ARG A 81 -10.07 0.48 -10.03
CA ARG A 81 -9.30 1.72 -10.22
C ARG A 81 -8.23 1.88 -9.13
N LEU A 82 -8.57 1.63 -7.87
CA LEU A 82 -7.61 1.68 -6.76
C LEU A 82 -6.47 0.66 -6.95
N VAL A 83 -6.77 -0.59 -7.29
CA VAL A 83 -5.73 -1.63 -7.51
C VAL A 83 -4.83 -1.26 -8.68
N LYS A 84 -5.38 -0.81 -9.81
CA LYS A 84 -4.59 -0.34 -10.95
C LYS A 84 -3.68 0.81 -10.55
N PHE A 85 -4.21 1.79 -9.80
CA PHE A 85 -3.44 2.92 -9.29
C PHE A 85 -2.26 2.48 -8.40
N LEU A 86 -2.51 1.56 -7.46
CA LEU A 86 -1.47 1.03 -6.58
C LEU A 86 -0.37 0.32 -7.39
N LYS A 87 -0.74 -0.51 -8.37
CA LYS A 87 0.21 -1.18 -9.26
C LYS A 87 1.05 -0.21 -10.09
N TYR A 88 0.44 0.84 -10.66
CA TYR A 88 1.19 1.87 -11.39
C TYR A 88 2.18 2.60 -10.50
N THR A 89 1.83 2.83 -9.24
CA THR A 89 2.73 3.48 -8.29
C THR A 89 3.89 2.58 -7.88
N GLU A 90 3.64 1.29 -7.63
CA GLU A 90 4.69 0.31 -7.34
C GLU A 90 5.71 0.17 -8.47
N ALA A 91 5.28 0.34 -9.72
CA ALA A 91 6.15 0.35 -10.88
C ALA A 91 6.92 1.68 -11.08
N ASN A 92 6.86 2.62 -10.11
CA ASN A 92 7.44 3.97 -10.18
C ASN A 92 6.97 4.81 -11.39
N ASN A 93 5.80 4.48 -11.97
CA ASN A 93 5.26 5.21 -13.12
C ASN A 93 4.50 6.49 -12.71
N VAL A 94 4.31 6.72 -11.40
CA VAL A 94 3.66 7.89 -10.83
C VAL A 94 4.41 8.32 -9.57
N ILE A 95 4.81 9.58 -9.48
CA ILE A 95 5.36 10.17 -8.26
C ILE A 95 4.19 10.75 -7.46
N ILE A 96 3.92 10.21 -6.27
CA ILE A 96 2.84 10.66 -5.40
C ILE A 96 3.42 11.57 -4.31
N GLY A 97 3.00 12.83 -4.31
CA GLY A 97 3.07 13.68 -3.12
C GLY A 97 1.71 13.65 -2.41
N LYS A 98 1.64 13.13 -1.18
CA LYS A 98 0.39 13.18 -0.39
C LYS A 98 0.62 13.80 0.97
N LYS A 99 -0.25 14.74 1.34
CA LYS A 99 -0.18 15.52 2.59
C LYS A 99 -1.34 15.20 3.52
N ASN A 100 -1.17 15.49 4.80
CA ASN A 100 -2.16 15.29 5.86
C ASN A 100 -2.65 13.82 5.91
N ILE A 101 -1.70 12.88 5.87
CA ILE A 101 -1.99 11.45 5.99
C ILE A 101 -1.58 10.92 7.37
N PRO A 102 -2.20 9.82 7.84
CA PRO A 102 -1.75 9.15 9.06
C PRO A 102 -0.39 8.46 8.84
N PHE A 103 0.34 8.22 9.92
CA PHE A 103 1.66 7.55 9.88
C PHE A 103 1.62 6.20 9.14
N SER A 104 0.57 5.39 9.32
CA SER A 104 0.43 4.09 8.64
C SER A 104 0.44 4.21 7.11
N SER A 105 -0.12 5.30 6.58
CA SER A 105 -0.12 5.59 5.15
C SER A 105 1.25 6.07 4.70
N ALA A 106 1.88 6.98 5.46
CA ALA A 106 3.24 7.42 5.19
C ALA A 106 4.23 6.24 5.20
N PHE A 107 4.08 5.33 6.16
CA PHE A 107 4.89 4.11 6.28
C PHE A 107 4.74 3.19 5.06
N TYR A 108 3.51 2.98 4.58
CA TYR A 108 3.30 2.24 3.33
C TYR A 108 4.02 2.90 2.16
N TRP A 109 3.94 4.22 2.02
CA TRP A 109 4.61 4.94 0.95
C TRP A 109 6.13 4.87 1.05
N MET A 110 6.69 4.92 2.27
CA MET A 110 8.11 4.66 2.49
C MET A 110 8.50 3.23 2.10
N MET A 111 7.62 2.22 2.28
CA MET A 111 7.87 0.86 1.76
C MET A 111 7.98 0.85 0.25
N LYS A 112 7.41 1.83 -0.45
CA LYS A 112 7.52 1.98 -1.90
C LYS A 112 8.68 2.87 -2.34
N GLY A 113 9.52 3.31 -1.40
CA GLY A 113 10.73 4.08 -1.71
C GLY A 113 10.54 5.60 -1.68
N LEU A 114 9.39 6.09 -1.19
CA LEU A 114 9.18 7.51 -0.94
C LEU A 114 9.79 7.94 0.40
N ASP A 115 10.06 9.23 0.51
CA ASP A 115 10.42 9.86 1.78
C ASP A 115 9.14 10.36 2.47
N ALA A 116 9.18 10.50 3.79
CA ALA A 116 8.06 11.05 4.54
C ALA A 116 8.52 12.08 5.57
N ARG A 117 7.68 13.06 5.87
CA ARG A 117 7.95 14.05 6.92
C ARG A 117 6.68 14.46 7.64
N ARG A 118 6.82 15.02 8.83
CA ARG A 118 5.73 15.74 9.49
C ARG A 118 5.75 17.21 9.10
N THR A 119 4.57 17.80 8.93
CA THR A 119 4.42 19.23 8.62
C THR A 119 4.99 20.11 9.74
N SER A 120 4.95 19.61 10.97
CA SER A 120 5.49 20.26 12.17
C SER A 120 7.02 20.19 12.31
N TRP A 121 7.72 19.39 11.51
CA TRP A 121 9.18 19.27 11.59
C TRP A 121 9.91 20.43 10.91
N PRO A 122 11.16 20.72 11.32
CA PRO A 122 12.00 21.68 10.63
C PRO A 122 12.12 21.37 9.13
N LYS A 123 12.23 22.42 8.32
CA LYS A 123 12.42 22.26 6.87
C LYS A 123 13.70 21.46 6.60
N GLY A 124 13.63 20.49 5.71
CA GLY A 124 14.74 19.58 5.42
C GLY A 124 14.76 18.33 6.31
N SER A 125 13.96 18.28 7.38
CA SER A 125 13.80 17.06 8.16
C SER A 125 12.80 16.10 7.51
N TYR A 126 13.20 14.85 7.30
CA TYR A 126 12.36 13.78 6.77
C TYR A 126 12.89 12.43 7.23
N ILE A 127 12.09 11.38 7.02
CA ILE A 127 12.46 10.00 7.23
C ILE A 127 12.40 9.25 5.91
N SER A 128 13.39 8.40 5.71
CA SER A 128 13.44 7.45 4.60
C SER A 128 13.50 6.05 5.17
N MET A 129 13.00 5.08 4.40
CA MET A 129 13.15 3.68 4.78
C MET A 129 14.27 3.02 3.99
N PHE A 130 15.36 2.76 4.70
CA PHE A 130 16.50 2.04 4.16
C PHE A 130 16.28 0.55 4.36
N ARG A 131 16.08 -0.17 3.26
CA ARG A 131 16.19 -1.63 3.25
C ARG A 131 17.68 -1.97 3.28
N GLY A 132 18.14 -2.60 4.35
CA GLY A 132 19.47 -3.18 4.32
C GLY A 132 19.50 -4.24 3.23
N SER A 133 20.46 -4.16 2.30
CA SER A 133 20.75 -5.26 1.39
C SER A 133 22.07 -5.89 1.83
N ILE A 134 22.04 -7.19 2.11
CA ILE A 134 23.27 -7.95 2.28
C ILE A 134 23.57 -8.58 0.94
N GLY A 135 24.61 -8.08 0.27
CA GLY A 135 24.93 -8.44 -1.11
C GLY A 135 25.41 -9.88 -1.30
N SER A 136 25.72 -10.62 -0.24
CA SER A 136 26.07 -12.05 -0.32
C SER A 136 25.96 -12.76 1.05
N LYS A 137 25.72 -14.08 1.02
CA LYS A 137 25.56 -14.93 2.21
C LYS A 137 26.79 -14.89 3.13
N GLU A 138 27.98 -14.71 2.59
CA GLU A 138 29.24 -14.65 3.35
C GLU A 138 29.28 -13.45 4.30
N LYS A 139 28.64 -12.33 3.90
CA LYS A 139 28.58 -11.12 4.73
C LYS A 139 27.52 -11.19 5.83
N LEU A 140 26.57 -12.13 5.76
CA LEU A 140 25.55 -12.33 6.80
C LEU A 140 26.14 -12.88 8.11
N PHE A 141 27.13 -13.76 8.00
CA PHE A 141 27.81 -14.37 9.15
C PHE A 141 28.57 -13.36 10.01
N GLU A 142 28.92 -12.19 9.46
CA GLU A 142 29.54 -11.10 10.22
C GLU A 142 28.54 -10.36 11.14
N PHE A 143 27.23 -10.47 10.89
CA PHE A 143 26.19 -9.71 11.59
C PHE A 143 25.22 -10.56 12.42
N LEU A 144 25.09 -11.85 12.12
CA LEU A 144 24.15 -12.75 12.81
C LEU A 144 24.93 -13.83 13.58
N PRO A 145 24.65 -14.04 14.88
CA PRO A 145 25.21 -15.18 15.59
C PRO A 145 24.68 -16.48 14.96
N GLU A 146 25.60 -17.37 14.54
CA GLU A 146 25.29 -18.66 13.90
C GLU A 146 24.26 -19.49 14.69
N GLU A 147 24.22 -19.30 16.00
CA GLU A 147 23.36 -20.05 16.92
C GLU A 147 21.88 -19.60 16.90
N ALA A 148 21.57 -18.42 16.35
CA ALA A 148 20.24 -17.82 16.45
C ALA A 148 19.38 -17.97 15.19
N PHE A 149 19.98 -18.34 14.05
CA PHE A 149 19.27 -18.37 12.76
C PHE A 149 19.69 -19.56 11.89
N ASP A 150 18.71 -20.35 11.46
CA ASP A 150 18.89 -21.36 10.40
C ASP A 150 18.95 -20.66 9.03
N ILE A 151 20.16 -20.44 8.50
CA ILE A 151 20.35 -19.83 7.17
C ILE A 151 20.07 -20.88 6.07
N VAL A 152 18.89 -20.83 5.47
CA VAL A 152 18.51 -21.68 4.33
C VAL A 152 19.09 -21.09 3.02
N GLU A 153 19.84 -21.90 2.28
CA GLU A 153 20.42 -21.50 1.01
C GLU A 153 19.34 -21.25 -0.05
N GLY A 154 19.45 -20.13 -0.78
CA GLY A 154 18.44 -19.70 -1.77
C GLY A 154 17.32 -18.81 -1.20
N CYS A 155 17.35 -18.46 0.09
CA CYS A 155 16.44 -17.47 0.67
C CYS A 155 17.02 -16.05 0.60
N ASP A 156 16.23 -15.10 0.10
CA ASP A 156 16.53 -13.67 0.25
C ASP A 156 16.50 -13.30 1.74
N VAL A 157 17.64 -12.89 2.30
CA VAL A 157 17.65 -12.39 3.67
C VAL A 157 17.19 -10.93 3.66
N MET A 158 15.92 -10.77 3.99
CA MET A 158 15.33 -9.46 4.21
C MET A 158 15.83 -8.89 5.53
N VAL A 159 16.84 -8.01 5.48
CA VAL A 159 17.19 -7.20 6.64
C VAL A 159 16.00 -6.31 6.97
N MET A 160 15.63 -6.27 8.24
CA MET A 160 14.49 -5.45 8.68
C MET A 160 14.72 -4.01 8.20
N PRO A 161 13.77 -3.43 7.44
CA PRO A 161 13.93 -2.07 6.95
C PRO A 161 14.04 -1.11 8.14
N ARG A 162 15.03 -0.21 8.08
CA ARG A 162 15.30 0.77 9.14
C ARG A 162 14.82 2.14 8.69
N LEU A 163 14.15 2.85 9.58
CA LEU A 163 13.86 4.27 9.40
C LEU A 163 15.14 5.06 9.68
N VAL A 164 15.51 5.94 8.76
CA VAL A 164 16.61 6.89 8.93
C VAL A 164 16.02 8.27 8.86
N MET A 165 16.18 9.06 9.92
CA MET A 165 15.81 10.47 9.90
C MET A 165 16.96 11.26 9.30
N MET A 166 16.67 12.10 8.32
CA MET A 166 17.50 13.21 7.91
C MET A 166 17.03 14.43 8.70
N ASN A 167 17.94 15.11 9.41
CA ASN A 167 17.59 16.35 10.09
C ASN A 167 17.66 17.56 9.12
N GLY A 168 17.29 18.76 9.60
CA GLY A 168 17.32 19.98 8.78
C GLY A 168 18.71 20.34 8.20
N ASP A 169 19.78 19.77 8.75
CA ASP A 169 21.16 19.91 8.28
C ASP A 169 21.60 18.76 7.35
N LEU A 170 20.66 17.93 6.89
CA LEU A 170 20.87 16.75 6.04
C LEU A 170 21.81 15.70 6.65
N GLN A 171 21.87 15.62 7.98
CA GLN A 171 22.60 14.57 8.67
C GLN A 171 21.67 13.39 8.97
N ALA A 172 22.15 12.18 8.67
CA ALA A 172 21.46 10.93 8.94
C ALA A 172 21.54 10.58 10.44
N GLN A 173 20.38 10.59 11.10
CA GLN A 173 20.14 10.05 12.43
C GLN A 173 19.55 8.65 12.29
N THR A 174 20.42 7.66 12.42
CA THR A 174 20.02 6.25 12.23
C THR A 174 19.32 5.68 13.46
N ASP A 175 19.61 6.21 14.65
CA ASP A 175 19.05 5.83 15.95
C ASP A 175 17.65 6.40 16.23
N TRP A 176 17.11 7.19 15.31
CA TRP A 176 15.76 7.71 15.43
C TRP A 176 14.70 6.60 15.35
N PHE A 177 13.66 6.73 16.16
CA PHE A 177 12.49 5.87 16.16
C PHE A 177 11.21 6.71 16.28
N ALA A 178 10.13 6.26 15.64
CA ALA A 178 8.84 6.94 15.73
C ALA A 178 8.32 6.88 17.17
N THR A 179 8.05 8.05 17.75
CA THR A 179 7.43 8.12 19.08
C THR A 179 5.93 7.83 18.98
N GLY A 180 5.27 7.60 20.12
CA GLY A 180 3.81 7.46 20.14
C GLY A 180 3.08 8.68 19.53
N VAL A 181 3.63 9.89 19.71
CA VAL A 181 3.08 11.13 19.12
C VAL A 181 3.19 11.11 17.60
N ASP A 182 4.32 10.62 17.08
CA ASP A 182 4.55 10.52 15.62
C ASP A 182 3.62 9.48 14.98
N ILE A 183 3.38 8.36 15.66
CA ILE A 183 2.53 7.27 15.18
C ILE A 183 1.06 7.70 15.07
N ILE A 184 0.54 8.47 16.02
CA ILE A 184 -0.86 8.93 16.01
C ILE A 184 -1.09 10.20 15.19
N ALA A 185 -0.01 10.84 14.72
CA ALA A 185 -0.11 12.08 13.98
C ALA A 185 -0.73 11.86 12.58
N THR A 186 -1.49 12.85 12.13
CA THR A 186 -2.15 12.89 10.82
C THR A 186 -1.61 13.99 9.91
N ASP A 187 -0.53 14.69 10.34
CA ASP A 187 0.13 15.76 9.60
C ASP A 187 1.32 15.27 8.76
N TRP A 188 1.36 13.98 8.42
CA TRP A 188 2.41 13.42 7.59
C TRP A 188 2.26 13.81 6.12
N GLU A 189 3.40 13.95 5.45
CA GLU A 189 3.52 14.15 4.02
C GLU A 189 4.48 13.08 3.46
N ALA A 190 4.08 12.32 2.45
CA ALA A 190 4.95 11.42 1.69
C ALA A 190 5.27 12.04 0.32
N PHE A 191 6.52 11.94 -0.16
CA PHE A 191 7.01 12.61 -1.36
C PHE A 191 8.19 11.88 -2.03
#